data_AF-A0AAU4PRF9-F1
#
_entry.id   AF-A0AAU4PRF9-F1
#
_cell.length_a   1.000
_cell.length_b   1.000
_cell.length_c   1.000
_cell.angle_alpha   90.00
_cell.angle_beta   90.00
_cell.angle_gamma   90.00
#
_symmetry.space_group_name_H-M   'P 1'
#
loop_
_entity.id
_entity.type
_entity.pdbx_description
1 polymer ?
#
loop_
_entity_poly.entity_id
_entity_poly.type
_entity_poly.pdbx_seq_one_letter_code
_entity_poly.pdbx_strand_id
1 'polypeptide(L)'
;MPRFTQDGTVLRYDDLGPADGVAIVLIHGHPFNRTLWATQADALTAAGYRVLLPDLRGYGESDVTPGQVLLSRFADDVAALLDALDIDTAVVGGVSMGGQIAMEFHLRHPDRTRALVLSDTSAPPETPEGKVHRNRLAVRLLAEGMGGYADEVIDKMLARYNVAALPEVAAHVLGMMQVTDPRGAAAALRGRAERPDYRDSLAAARVPVLVVVGADDAYTPVPDAEEIAKLVPDSVLRVIDGAGHLPGVEQPELFNTVLLDFLRDRCPTG
;
A
#
# COMPACT_ATOMS: atom_id res chain seq x y z
N MET A 1 -18.83 -4.34 -8.61
CA MET A 1 -17.97 -3.91 -7.48
C MET A 1 -18.72 -2.92 -6.60
N PRO A 2 -18.66 -3.09 -5.26
CA PRO A 2 -19.12 -2.11 -4.28
C PRO A 2 -18.57 -0.69 -4.53
N ARG A 3 -19.23 0.30 -3.93
CA ARG A 3 -18.77 1.69 -3.94
C ARG A 3 -19.28 2.45 -2.72
N PHE A 4 -18.55 3.48 -2.34
CA PHE A 4 -19.01 4.49 -1.39
C PHE A 4 -18.62 5.87 -1.91
N THR A 5 -19.24 6.92 -1.36
CA THR A 5 -18.95 8.29 -1.75
C THR A 5 -18.36 9.02 -0.57
N GLN A 6 -17.22 9.68 -0.78
CA GLN A 6 -16.58 10.51 0.22
C GLN A 6 -16.21 11.86 -0.40
N ASP A 7 -16.76 12.94 0.16
CA ASP A 7 -16.61 14.32 -0.34
C ASP A 7 -16.88 14.47 -1.85
N GLY A 8 -17.95 13.83 -2.31
CA GLY A 8 -18.38 13.86 -3.72
C GLY A 8 -17.52 13.02 -4.66
N THR A 9 -16.52 12.28 -4.16
CA THR A 9 -15.70 11.34 -4.93
C THR A 9 -16.24 9.93 -4.75
N VAL A 10 -16.56 9.22 -5.83
CA VAL A 10 -16.95 7.81 -5.77
C VAL A 10 -15.70 6.94 -5.67
N LEU A 11 -15.63 6.11 -4.63
CA LEU A 11 -14.53 5.21 -4.38
C LEU A 11 -14.98 3.76 -4.52
N ARG A 12 -14.09 2.94 -5.07
CA ARG A 12 -14.30 1.54 -5.40
C ARG A 12 -13.44 0.65 -4.51
N TYR A 13 -13.98 -0.50 -4.17
CA TYR A 13 -13.28 -1.48 -3.34
C TYR A 13 -13.86 -2.87 -3.55
N ASP A 14 -13.04 -3.88 -3.29
CA ASP A 14 -13.52 -5.24 -3.04
C ASP A 14 -13.70 -5.46 -1.54
N ASP A 15 -14.74 -6.22 -1.17
CA ASP A 15 -15.06 -6.68 0.19
C ASP A 15 -15.29 -8.18 0.14
N LEU A 16 -14.35 -8.92 0.71
CA LEU A 16 -14.19 -10.35 0.51
C LEU A 16 -14.10 -11.07 1.85
N GLY A 17 -14.47 -12.36 1.86
CA GLY A 17 -14.45 -13.19 3.07
C GLY A 17 -15.70 -13.05 3.95
N PRO A 18 -15.68 -13.64 5.17
CA PRO A 18 -16.82 -13.60 6.08
C PRO A 18 -17.07 -12.19 6.63
N ALA A 19 -18.33 -11.76 6.67
CA ALA A 19 -18.70 -10.40 7.09
C ALA A 19 -18.35 -10.09 8.57
N ASP A 20 -18.30 -11.12 9.41
CA ASP A 20 -17.94 -11.10 10.83
C ASP A 20 -16.45 -11.41 11.10
N GLY A 21 -15.66 -11.63 10.04
CA GLY A 21 -14.21 -11.81 10.15
C GLY A 21 -13.49 -10.55 10.60
N VAL A 22 -12.30 -10.71 11.19
CA VAL A 22 -11.44 -9.56 11.53
C VAL A 22 -11.09 -8.82 10.24
N ALA A 23 -11.40 -7.52 10.19
CA ALA A 23 -11.21 -6.70 9.01
C ALA A 23 -9.72 -6.40 8.75
N ILE A 24 -9.33 -6.55 7.48
CA ILE A 24 -7.99 -6.24 6.97
C ILE A 24 -8.16 -5.34 5.75
N VAL A 25 -7.61 -4.12 5.80
CA VAL A 25 -7.53 -3.23 4.64
C VAL A 25 -6.14 -3.34 4.04
N LEU A 26 -6.01 -3.71 2.77
CA LEU A 26 -4.72 -3.73 2.05
C LEU A 26 -4.69 -2.63 0.99
N ILE A 27 -3.78 -1.67 1.17
CA ILE A 27 -3.67 -0.45 0.39
C ILE A 27 -2.56 -0.62 -0.65
N HIS A 28 -2.89 -0.46 -1.92
CA HIS A 28 -1.92 -0.56 -3.01
C HIS A 28 -0.95 0.63 -3.06
N GLY A 29 0.19 0.43 -3.72
CA GLY A 29 1.18 1.48 -3.98
C GLY A 29 0.87 2.31 -5.24
N HIS A 30 1.77 3.24 -5.58
CA HIS A 30 1.71 4.00 -6.83
C HIS A 30 2.56 3.33 -7.93
N PRO A 31 2.08 3.21 -9.19
CA PRO A 31 0.74 3.53 -9.70
C PRO A 31 -0.08 2.27 -9.96
N PHE A 32 -0.45 1.56 -8.89
CA PHE A 32 -1.20 0.31 -9.01
C PHE A 32 -2.70 0.52 -8.73
N ASN A 33 -3.43 -0.59 -8.61
CA ASN A 33 -4.81 -0.62 -8.17
C ASN A 33 -5.01 -1.81 -7.21
N ARG A 34 -6.24 -2.00 -6.72
CA ARG A 34 -6.58 -3.03 -5.73
C ARG A 34 -6.20 -4.46 -6.13
N THR A 35 -6.12 -4.75 -7.43
CA THR A 35 -5.83 -6.12 -7.92
C THR A 35 -4.42 -6.60 -7.59
N LEU A 36 -3.51 -5.67 -7.22
CA LEU A 36 -2.18 -5.98 -6.69
C LEU A 36 -2.23 -6.97 -5.51
N TRP A 37 -3.29 -6.94 -4.70
CA TRP A 37 -3.44 -7.74 -3.49
C TRP A 37 -4.27 -9.01 -3.68
N ALA A 38 -4.59 -9.40 -4.92
CA ALA A 38 -5.49 -10.53 -5.19
C ALA A 38 -5.02 -11.83 -4.51
N THR A 39 -3.74 -12.19 -4.64
CA THR A 39 -3.19 -13.43 -4.07
C THR A 39 -3.17 -13.41 -2.54
N GLN A 40 -2.99 -12.24 -1.92
CA GLN A 40 -3.09 -12.09 -0.47
C GLN A 40 -4.54 -12.21 -0.01
N ALA A 41 -5.48 -11.61 -0.75
CA ALA A 41 -6.89 -11.69 -0.43
C ALA A 41 -7.41 -13.14 -0.46
N ASP A 42 -7.01 -13.94 -1.44
CA ASP A 42 -7.37 -15.37 -1.49
C ASP A 42 -6.87 -16.11 -0.24
N ALA A 43 -5.62 -15.90 0.16
CA ALA A 43 -5.04 -16.55 1.34
C ALA A 43 -5.68 -16.09 2.67
N LEU A 44 -5.96 -14.80 2.80
CA LEU A 44 -6.57 -14.21 3.99
C LEU A 44 -8.04 -14.62 4.15
N THR A 45 -8.82 -14.60 3.07
CA THR A 45 -10.22 -15.01 3.11
C THR A 45 -10.36 -16.50 3.39
N ALA A 46 -9.48 -17.35 2.83
CA ALA A 46 -9.41 -18.77 3.18
C ALA A 46 -9.06 -19.00 4.66
N ALA A 47 -8.35 -18.07 5.29
CA ALA A 47 -8.05 -18.09 6.71
C ALA A 47 -9.14 -17.44 7.61
N GLY A 48 -10.27 -17.01 7.05
CA GLY A 48 -11.41 -16.48 7.80
C GLY A 48 -11.37 -14.98 8.08
N TYR A 49 -10.46 -14.23 7.43
CA TYR A 49 -10.41 -12.78 7.54
C TYR A 49 -11.37 -12.09 6.55
N ARG A 50 -11.89 -10.93 6.95
CA ARG A 50 -12.61 -10.03 6.04
C ARG A 50 -11.60 -9.09 5.37
N VAL A 51 -11.53 -9.08 4.05
CA VAL A 51 -10.50 -8.36 3.30
C VAL A 51 -11.13 -7.24 2.49
N LEU A 52 -10.63 -6.02 2.70
CA LEU A 52 -11.02 -4.81 2.00
C LEU A 52 -9.87 -4.33 1.12
N LEU A 53 -10.11 -4.25 -0.18
CA LEU A 53 -9.12 -3.81 -1.17
C LEU A 53 -9.62 -2.53 -1.87
N PRO A 54 -9.34 -1.33 -1.35
CA PRO A 54 -9.74 -0.09 -2.00
C PRO A 54 -8.88 0.20 -3.22
N ASP A 55 -9.51 0.65 -4.30
CA ASP A 55 -8.85 1.51 -5.26
C ASP A 55 -8.77 2.90 -4.65
N LEU A 56 -7.55 3.40 -4.45
CA LEU A 56 -7.34 4.76 -3.95
C LEU A 56 -7.95 5.79 -4.91
N ARG A 57 -8.38 6.96 -4.41
CA ARG A 57 -8.86 8.04 -5.28
C ARG A 57 -7.87 8.36 -6.40
N GLY A 58 -8.33 8.43 -7.64
CA GLY A 58 -7.48 8.61 -8.81
C GLY A 58 -6.76 7.36 -9.32
N TYR A 59 -7.06 6.18 -8.78
CA TYR A 59 -6.54 4.90 -9.25
C TYR A 59 -7.66 3.91 -9.54
N GLY A 60 -7.33 2.89 -10.36
CA GLY A 60 -8.26 1.82 -10.71
C GLY A 60 -9.60 2.35 -11.23
N GLU A 61 -10.68 1.94 -10.59
CA GLU A 61 -12.05 2.35 -10.94
C GLU A 61 -12.61 3.46 -10.03
N SER A 62 -11.81 3.99 -9.10
CA SER A 62 -12.17 5.13 -8.24
C SER A 62 -12.08 6.45 -9.01
N ASP A 63 -12.95 7.39 -8.67
CA ASP A 63 -12.99 8.70 -9.30
C ASP A 63 -11.67 9.46 -9.13
N VAL A 64 -11.33 10.25 -10.16
CA VAL A 64 -10.11 11.06 -10.20
C VAL A 64 -10.35 12.41 -9.54
N THR A 65 -9.59 12.70 -8.49
CA THR A 65 -9.43 14.06 -7.95
C THR A 65 -8.14 14.68 -8.50
N PRO A 66 -8.21 15.65 -9.43
CA PRO A 66 -7.02 16.28 -9.99
C PRO A 66 -6.37 17.25 -8.98
N GLY A 67 -5.17 17.74 -9.31
CA GLY A 67 -4.46 18.73 -8.50
C GLY A 67 -3.44 18.07 -7.59
N GLN A 68 -3.69 18.09 -6.28
CA GLN A 68 -2.84 17.48 -5.24
C GLN A 68 -3.73 16.71 -4.28
N VAL A 69 -3.35 15.46 -3.98
CA VAL A 69 -4.05 14.61 -3.01
C VAL A 69 -3.04 14.14 -1.96
N LEU A 70 -3.13 14.71 -0.75
CA LEU A 70 -2.26 14.39 0.38
C LEU A 70 -2.47 12.95 0.87
N LEU A 71 -1.46 12.37 1.52
CA LEU A 71 -1.60 11.06 2.15
C LEU A 71 -2.70 11.04 3.22
N SER A 72 -2.89 12.15 3.95
CA SER A 72 -3.99 12.33 4.91
C SER A 72 -5.36 12.16 4.27
N ARG A 73 -5.53 12.60 3.02
CA ARG A 73 -6.78 12.44 2.27
C ARG A 73 -7.06 10.99 1.93
N PHE A 74 -6.03 10.22 1.55
CA PHE A 74 -6.17 8.78 1.31
C PHE A 74 -6.47 8.03 2.62
N ALA A 75 -5.83 8.39 3.72
CA ALA A 75 -6.12 7.82 5.03
C ALA A 75 -7.55 8.08 5.49
N ASP A 76 -8.06 9.30 5.29
CA ASP A 76 -9.45 9.65 5.60
C ASP A 76 -10.46 8.90 4.73
N ASP A 77 -10.10 8.55 3.50
CA ASP A 77 -10.94 7.70 2.64
C ASP A 77 -11.01 6.27 3.16
N VAL A 78 -9.90 5.72 3.65
CA VAL A 78 -9.89 4.40 4.29
C VAL A 78 -10.74 4.42 5.56
N ALA A 79 -10.65 5.46 6.38
CA ALA A 79 -11.52 5.61 7.56
C ALA A 79 -13.00 5.68 7.17
N ALA A 80 -13.33 6.46 6.13
CA ALA A 80 -14.70 6.55 5.62
C ALA A 80 -15.22 5.23 5.01
N LEU A 81 -14.33 4.41 4.42
CA LEU A 81 -14.69 3.06 4.01
C LEU A 81 -15.08 2.19 5.21
N LEU A 82 -14.30 2.24 6.29
CA LEU A 82 -14.62 1.50 7.52
C LEU A 82 -15.95 1.98 8.12
N ASP A 83 -16.19 3.28 8.16
CA ASP A 83 -17.46 3.86 8.64
C ASP A 83 -18.64 3.42 7.77
N ALA A 84 -18.48 3.40 6.44
CA ALA A 84 -19.53 2.96 5.52
C ALA A 84 -19.88 1.47 5.64
N LEU A 85 -19.01 0.69 6.27
CA LEU A 85 -19.18 -0.76 6.50
C LEU A 85 -19.43 -1.10 7.97
N ASP A 86 -19.61 -0.10 8.83
CA ASP A 86 -19.78 -0.23 10.28
C ASP A 86 -18.64 -1.04 10.95
N ILE A 87 -17.39 -0.81 10.54
CA ILE A 87 -16.20 -1.48 11.07
C ILE A 87 -15.46 -0.56 12.06
N ASP A 88 -15.45 -0.94 13.33
CA ASP A 88 -14.80 -0.15 14.38
C ASP A 88 -13.27 -0.18 14.30
N THR A 89 -12.66 -1.34 14.03
CA THR A 89 -11.19 -1.46 13.95
C THR A 89 -10.77 -2.41 12.84
N ALA A 90 -9.61 -2.16 12.25
CA ALA A 90 -9.06 -3.02 11.21
C ALA A 90 -7.54 -3.18 11.35
N VAL A 91 -6.99 -4.26 10.82
CA VAL A 91 -5.58 -4.31 10.44
C VAL A 91 -5.44 -3.47 9.18
N VAL A 92 -4.50 -2.52 9.17
CA VAL A 92 -4.29 -1.64 8.02
C VAL A 92 -2.90 -1.90 7.45
N GLY A 93 -2.88 -2.42 6.23
CA GLY A 93 -1.68 -2.81 5.53
C GLY A 93 -1.49 -2.04 4.23
N GLY A 94 -0.25 -1.92 3.77
CA GLY A 94 0.00 -1.40 2.44
C GLY A 94 1.45 -1.51 2.01
N VAL A 95 1.66 -1.35 0.70
CA VAL A 95 2.97 -1.43 0.05
C VAL A 95 3.41 -0.07 -0.46
N SER A 96 4.67 0.32 -0.23
CA SER A 96 5.22 1.57 -0.75
C SER A 96 4.40 2.79 -0.32
N MET A 97 3.82 3.54 -1.25
CA MET A 97 2.89 4.63 -0.94
C MET A 97 1.71 4.15 -0.08
N GLY A 98 1.20 2.93 -0.28
CA GLY A 98 0.14 2.34 0.54
C GLY A 98 0.58 2.13 1.99
N GLY A 99 1.85 1.75 2.22
CA GLY A 99 2.43 1.67 3.56
C GLY A 99 2.54 3.05 4.23
N GLN A 100 2.85 4.10 3.45
CA GLN A 100 2.84 5.49 3.95
C GLN A 100 1.43 5.95 4.31
N ILE A 101 0.42 5.55 3.55
CA ILE A 101 -0.99 5.81 3.86
C ILE A 101 -1.42 5.03 5.12
N ALA A 102 -0.95 3.79 5.31
CA ALA A 102 -1.22 3.03 6.53
C ALA A 102 -0.61 3.70 7.79
N MET A 103 0.61 4.24 7.68
CA MET A 103 1.22 5.04 8.76
C MET A 103 0.45 6.33 9.03
N GLU A 104 0.03 7.05 7.98
CA GLU A 104 -0.82 8.24 8.11
C GLU A 104 -2.18 7.90 8.74
N PHE A 105 -2.78 6.78 8.37
CA PHE A 105 -4.02 6.28 8.98
C PHE A 105 -3.82 6.06 10.48
N HIS A 106 -2.76 5.39 10.89
CA HIS A 106 -2.48 5.18 12.31
C HIS A 106 -2.24 6.48 13.08
N LEU A 107 -1.49 7.41 12.50
CA LEU A 107 -1.23 8.73 13.09
C LEU A 107 -2.54 9.49 13.37
N ARG A 108 -3.51 9.39 12.46
CA ARG A 108 -4.78 10.14 12.52
C ARG A 108 -5.88 9.41 13.27
N HIS A 109 -5.92 8.10 13.16
CA HIS A 109 -6.97 7.21 13.65
C HIS A 109 -6.38 6.06 14.48
N PRO A 110 -5.57 6.34 15.53
CA PRO A 110 -4.84 5.29 16.26
C PRO A 110 -5.80 4.27 16.89
N ASP A 111 -6.94 4.73 17.42
CA ASP A 111 -7.97 3.87 18.05
C ASP A 111 -8.71 2.96 17.05
N ARG A 112 -8.61 3.25 15.74
CA ARG A 112 -9.20 2.44 14.67
C ARG A 112 -8.22 1.41 14.11
N THR A 113 -6.96 1.45 14.55
CA THR A 113 -5.89 0.57 14.07
C THR A 113 -5.74 -0.62 15.00
N ARG A 114 -5.93 -1.85 14.51
CA ARG A 114 -5.71 -3.08 15.28
C ARG A 114 -4.25 -3.56 15.19
N ALA A 115 -3.67 -3.48 14.00
CA ALA A 115 -2.28 -3.78 13.70
C ALA A 115 -1.90 -3.10 12.38
N LEU A 116 -0.60 -2.98 12.09
CA LEU A 116 -0.09 -2.48 10.81
C LEU A 116 0.67 -3.55 10.03
N VAL A 117 0.57 -3.49 8.71
CA VAL A 117 1.41 -4.27 7.78
C VAL A 117 2.09 -3.29 6.82
N LEU A 118 3.39 -3.11 6.98
CA LEU A 118 4.20 -2.14 6.24
C LEU A 118 5.13 -2.88 5.29
N SER A 119 4.77 -2.94 4.02
CA SER A 119 5.57 -3.60 2.98
C SER A 119 6.34 -2.57 2.17
N ASP A 120 7.66 -2.74 2.02
CA ASP A 120 8.49 -2.03 1.02
C ASP A 120 8.21 -0.52 1.05
N THR A 121 8.35 0.07 2.24
CA THR A 121 7.95 1.45 2.55
C THR A 121 8.96 2.13 3.47
N SER A 122 8.76 3.43 3.70
CA SER A 122 9.68 4.27 4.47
C SER A 122 8.93 5.27 5.35
N ALA A 123 9.36 5.45 6.59
CA ALA A 123 8.78 6.39 7.56
C ALA A 123 9.23 7.86 7.45
N PRO A 124 10.47 8.19 7.04
CA PRO A 124 10.93 9.58 7.01
C PRO A 124 10.10 10.49 6.07
N PRO A 125 10.10 11.82 6.33
CA PRO A 125 9.42 12.78 5.47
C PRO A 125 10.10 12.84 4.09
N GLU A 126 9.49 13.53 3.14
CA GLU A 126 10.15 13.72 1.85
C GLU A 126 11.34 14.69 1.93
N THR A 127 12.42 14.32 1.24
CA THR A 127 13.61 15.16 1.07
C THR A 127 13.34 16.33 0.13
N PRO A 128 14.03 17.47 0.25
CA PRO A 128 13.89 18.59 -0.70
C PRO A 128 14.06 18.17 -2.16
N GLU A 129 15.05 17.32 -2.45
CA GLU A 129 15.30 16.78 -3.80
C GLU A 129 14.17 15.84 -4.24
N GLY A 130 13.68 15.00 -3.34
CA GLY A 130 12.54 14.11 -3.58
C GLY A 130 11.26 14.90 -3.90
N LYS A 131 11.01 16.03 -3.21
CA LYS A 131 9.88 16.92 -3.51
C LYS A 131 9.97 17.45 -4.94
N VAL A 132 11.15 17.93 -5.34
CA VAL A 132 11.39 18.42 -6.70
C VAL A 132 11.20 17.30 -7.72
N HIS A 133 11.75 16.12 -7.46
CA HIS A 133 11.64 14.96 -8.35
C HIS A 133 10.18 14.55 -8.56
N ARG A 134 9.39 14.40 -7.50
CA ARG A 134 7.97 14.01 -7.60
C ARG A 134 7.12 15.04 -8.33
N ASN A 135 7.34 16.33 -8.09
CA ASN A 135 6.62 17.38 -8.80
C ASN A 135 6.96 17.41 -10.30
N ARG A 136 8.24 17.18 -10.66
CA ARG A 136 8.65 17.03 -12.06
C ARG A 136 8.04 15.80 -12.71
N LEU A 137 8.05 14.66 -12.01
CA LEU A 137 7.42 13.44 -12.49
C LEU A 137 5.91 13.63 -12.69
N ALA A 138 5.22 14.29 -11.76
CA ALA A 138 3.80 14.63 -11.90
C ALA A 138 3.51 15.46 -13.16
N VAL A 139 4.36 16.43 -13.50
CA VAL A 139 4.25 17.20 -14.76
C VAL A 139 4.50 16.30 -15.97
N ARG A 140 5.51 15.44 -15.91
CA ARG A 140 5.85 14.50 -16.99
C ARG A 140 4.70 13.53 -17.27
N LEU A 141 4.12 12.90 -16.24
CA LEU A 141 3.01 11.97 -16.41
C LEU A 141 1.78 12.62 -17.06
N LEU A 142 1.48 13.87 -16.70
CA LEU A 142 0.39 14.63 -17.33
C LEU A 142 0.63 14.91 -18.82
N ALA A 143 1.90 15.06 -19.23
CA ALA A 143 2.27 15.36 -20.61
C ALA A 143 2.42 14.09 -21.47
N GLU A 144 2.98 13.02 -20.90
CA GLU A 144 3.43 11.83 -21.63
C GLU A 144 2.51 10.62 -21.42
N GLY A 145 1.63 10.65 -20.41
CA GLY A 145 0.87 9.49 -19.97
C GLY A 145 1.70 8.49 -19.15
N MET A 146 1.12 7.33 -18.84
CA MET A 146 1.74 6.33 -17.97
C MET A 146 2.60 5.30 -18.72
N GLY A 147 2.40 5.10 -20.02
CA GLY A 147 3.02 4.00 -20.77
C GLY A 147 4.56 4.01 -20.71
N GLY A 148 5.18 5.10 -21.17
CA GLY A 148 6.64 5.23 -21.15
C GLY A 148 7.23 5.22 -19.73
N TYR A 149 6.50 5.75 -18.75
CA TYR A 149 6.89 5.65 -17.34
C TYR A 149 6.87 4.21 -16.83
N ALA A 150 5.84 3.44 -17.19
CA ALA A 150 5.71 2.04 -16.77
C ALA A 150 6.86 1.19 -17.29
N ASP A 151 7.19 1.33 -18.58
CA ASP A 151 8.31 0.63 -19.21
C ASP A 151 9.66 1.04 -18.61
N GLU A 152 9.82 2.31 -18.21
CA GLU A 152 11.06 2.84 -17.61
C GLU A 152 11.35 2.27 -16.22
N VAL A 153 10.32 1.98 -15.42
CA VAL A 153 10.51 1.66 -14.00
C VAL A 153 10.17 0.22 -13.61
N ILE A 154 9.71 -0.61 -14.54
CA ILE A 154 9.34 -2.00 -14.23
C ILE A 154 10.49 -2.82 -13.63
N ASP A 155 11.73 -2.55 -14.02
CA ASP A 155 12.94 -3.22 -13.51
C ASP A 155 13.35 -2.79 -12.10
N LYS A 156 12.67 -1.78 -11.55
CA LYS A 156 12.76 -1.34 -10.15
C LYS A 156 11.51 -1.68 -9.34
N MET A 157 10.35 -1.83 -10.00
CA MET A 157 9.11 -2.27 -9.35
C MET A 157 9.14 -3.76 -8.98
N LEU A 158 9.85 -4.55 -9.77
CA LEU A 158 10.18 -5.94 -9.46
C LEU A 158 11.70 -6.05 -9.26
N ALA A 159 12.16 -7.13 -8.64
CA ALA A 159 13.55 -7.51 -8.77
C ALA A 159 13.88 -7.66 -10.26
N ARG A 160 15.00 -7.07 -10.69
CA ARG A 160 15.34 -6.98 -12.12
C ARG A 160 15.32 -8.33 -12.84
N TYR A 161 15.72 -9.40 -12.17
CA TYR A 161 15.70 -10.76 -12.72
C TYR A 161 14.28 -11.33 -12.85
N ASN A 162 13.34 -10.91 -12.01
CA ASN A 162 11.94 -11.35 -12.03
C ASN A 162 11.13 -10.76 -13.19
N VAL A 163 11.55 -9.62 -13.77
CA VAL A 163 10.90 -9.09 -14.99
C VAL A 163 10.91 -10.13 -16.12
N ALA A 164 12.01 -10.88 -16.27
CA ALA A 164 12.12 -11.93 -17.28
C ALA A 164 11.68 -13.31 -16.74
N ALA A 165 11.97 -13.61 -15.46
CA ALA A 165 11.67 -14.92 -14.88
C ALA A 165 10.18 -15.13 -14.57
N LEU A 166 9.43 -14.05 -14.29
CA LEU A 166 8.01 -14.05 -13.94
C LEU A 166 7.21 -13.19 -14.94
N PRO A 167 7.11 -13.60 -16.22
CA PRO A 167 6.53 -12.76 -17.28
C PRO A 167 5.06 -12.42 -17.05
N GLU A 168 4.28 -13.30 -16.43
CA GLU A 168 2.87 -13.05 -16.10
C GLU A 168 2.72 -12.00 -14.99
N VAL A 169 3.58 -12.06 -13.96
CA VAL A 169 3.63 -11.06 -12.88
C VAL A 169 4.05 -9.71 -13.45
N ALA A 170 5.11 -9.68 -14.27
CA ALA A 170 5.57 -8.46 -14.94
C ALA A 170 4.47 -7.86 -15.84
N ALA A 171 3.77 -8.68 -16.63
CA ALA A 171 2.68 -8.23 -17.47
C ALA A 171 1.50 -7.68 -16.65
N HIS A 172 1.15 -8.31 -15.53
CA HIS A 172 0.11 -7.84 -14.63
C HIS A 172 0.46 -6.46 -14.03
N VAL A 173 1.68 -6.33 -13.49
CA VAL A 173 2.17 -5.08 -12.90
C VAL A 173 2.24 -3.97 -13.95
N LEU A 174 2.81 -4.23 -15.12
CA LEU A 174 2.82 -3.29 -16.24
C LEU A 174 1.40 -2.89 -16.64
N GLY A 175 0.49 -3.85 -16.75
CA GLY A 175 -0.91 -3.60 -17.10
C GLY A 175 -1.57 -2.61 -16.15
N MET A 176 -1.41 -2.78 -14.83
CA MET A 176 -1.92 -1.84 -13.83
C MET A 176 -1.32 -0.43 -13.99
N MET A 177 -0.01 -0.34 -14.19
CA MET A 177 0.69 0.93 -14.32
C MET A 177 0.24 1.69 -15.57
N GLN A 178 0.12 0.99 -16.70
CA GLN A 178 -0.21 1.57 -18.00
C GLN A 178 -1.65 2.13 -18.06
N VAL A 179 -2.61 1.49 -17.37
CA VAL A 179 -4.01 1.94 -17.36
C VAL A 179 -4.33 3.01 -16.31
N THR A 180 -3.39 3.33 -15.42
CA THR A 180 -3.61 4.35 -14.39
C THR A 180 -3.86 5.73 -15.02
N ASP A 181 -4.86 6.46 -14.51
CA ASP A 181 -5.13 7.83 -14.99
C ASP A 181 -3.96 8.76 -14.59
N PRO A 182 -3.26 9.40 -15.56
CA PRO A 182 -2.11 10.24 -15.26
C PRO A 182 -2.44 11.41 -14.32
N ARG A 183 -3.69 11.89 -14.29
CA ARG A 183 -4.12 12.98 -13.40
C ARG A 183 -4.16 12.53 -11.95
N GLY A 184 -4.64 11.31 -11.69
CA GLY A 184 -4.64 10.72 -10.36
C GLY A 184 -3.23 10.41 -9.88
N ALA A 185 -2.42 9.78 -10.74
CA ALA A 185 -1.01 9.53 -10.51
C ALA A 185 -0.23 10.82 -10.16
N ALA A 186 -0.42 11.89 -10.96
CA ALA A 186 0.23 13.18 -10.72
C ALA A 186 -0.24 13.84 -9.42
N ALA A 187 -1.53 13.77 -9.09
CA ALA A 187 -2.05 14.34 -7.86
C ALA A 187 -1.52 13.64 -6.60
N ALA A 188 -1.42 12.31 -6.64
CA ALA A 188 -0.82 11.52 -5.57
C ALA A 188 0.68 11.78 -5.42
N LEU A 189 1.44 11.90 -6.51
CA LEU A 189 2.87 12.26 -6.45
C LEU A 189 3.10 13.61 -5.78
N ARG A 190 2.28 14.62 -6.12
CA ARG A 190 2.32 15.95 -5.49
C ARG A 190 1.97 15.90 -4.01
N GLY A 191 1.04 15.05 -3.60
CA GLY A 191 0.69 14.94 -2.18
C GLY A 191 1.69 14.12 -1.37
N ARG A 192 2.24 13.04 -1.96
CA ARG A 192 3.34 12.26 -1.38
C ARG A 192 4.60 13.10 -1.16
N ALA A 193 4.82 14.13 -1.98
CA ALA A 193 5.89 15.11 -1.77
C ALA A 193 5.72 15.91 -0.47
N GLU A 194 4.50 16.04 0.05
CA GLU A 194 4.23 16.77 1.28
C GLU A 194 4.02 15.85 2.50
N ARG A 195 4.37 14.56 2.38
CA ARG A 195 4.21 13.63 3.51
C ARG A 195 4.99 14.10 4.74
N PRO A 196 4.41 13.97 5.95
CA PRO A 196 5.11 14.27 7.20
C PRO A 196 6.12 13.17 7.55
N ASP A 197 6.77 13.36 8.68
CA ASP A 197 7.62 12.35 9.33
C ASP A 197 6.75 11.42 10.17
N TYR A 198 6.82 10.11 9.93
CA TYR A 198 6.03 9.12 10.67
C TYR A 198 6.78 8.50 11.86
N ARG A 199 8.06 8.81 12.05
CA ARG A 199 8.93 8.11 13.01
C ARG A 199 8.44 8.24 14.46
N ASP A 200 8.01 9.43 14.86
CA ASP A 200 7.48 9.67 16.21
C ASP A 200 6.17 8.91 16.46
N SER A 201 5.31 8.82 15.44
CA SER A 201 4.06 8.06 15.51
C SER A 201 4.33 6.56 15.65
N LEU A 202 5.32 6.04 14.92
CA LEU A 202 5.73 4.64 14.99
C LEU A 202 6.37 4.30 16.34
N ALA A 203 7.21 5.19 16.87
CA ALA A 203 7.81 5.02 18.20
C ALA A 203 6.76 5.03 19.33
N ALA A 204 5.65 5.74 19.13
CA ALA A 204 4.52 5.79 20.06
C ALA A 204 3.48 4.68 19.82
N ALA A 205 3.59 3.90 18.74
CA ALA A 205 2.60 2.89 18.36
C ALA A 205 2.51 1.80 19.44
N ARG A 206 1.27 1.48 19.82
CA ARG A 206 0.94 0.43 20.82
C ARG A 206 0.29 -0.79 20.20
N VAL A 207 0.26 -0.86 18.88
CA VAL A 207 -0.31 -1.96 18.10
C VAL A 207 0.83 -2.79 17.51
N PRO A 208 0.62 -4.09 17.28
CA PRO A 208 1.59 -4.92 16.58
C PRO A 208 1.84 -4.40 15.16
N VAL A 209 3.09 -4.45 14.69
CA VAL A 209 3.46 -4.03 13.33
C VAL A 209 4.29 -5.12 12.65
N LEU A 210 3.80 -5.59 11.52
CA LEU A 210 4.57 -6.41 10.59
C LEU A 210 5.28 -5.48 9.59
N VAL A 211 6.60 -5.63 9.46
CA VAL A 211 7.40 -4.97 8.43
C VAL A 211 7.91 -6.06 7.48
N VAL A 212 7.60 -5.91 6.19
CA VAL A 212 8.05 -6.84 5.13
C VAL A 212 8.81 -6.07 4.07
N VAL A 213 9.89 -6.64 3.54
CA VAL A 213 10.67 -6.01 2.47
C VAL A 213 11.28 -7.07 1.57
N GLY A 214 11.30 -6.85 0.26
CA GLY A 214 12.07 -7.67 -0.66
C GLY A 214 13.57 -7.45 -0.48
N ALA A 215 14.35 -8.52 -0.51
CA ALA A 215 15.81 -8.46 -0.34
C ALA A 215 16.49 -7.56 -1.40
N ASP A 216 15.90 -7.45 -2.59
CA ASP A 216 16.41 -6.71 -3.74
C ASP A 216 15.62 -5.42 -4.04
N ASP A 217 14.87 -4.88 -3.07
CA ASP A 217 14.11 -3.63 -3.26
C ASP A 217 15.05 -2.44 -3.55
N ALA A 218 14.87 -1.82 -4.72
CA ALA A 218 15.64 -0.68 -5.18
C ALA A 218 15.07 0.69 -4.78
N TYR A 219 13.82 0.75 -4.32
CA TYR A 219 13.14 1.98 -3.89
C TYR A 219 13.23 2.21 -2.39
N THR A 220 12.99 1.15 -1.62
CA THR A 220 12.95 1.17 -0.15
C THR A 220 13.74 -0.03 0.40
N PRO A 221 15.07 0.01 0.27
CA PRO A 221 15.91 -1.15 0.58
C PRO A 221 15.79 -1.57 2.05
N VAL A 222 16.25 -2.78 2.35
CA VAL A 222 16.21 -3.40 3.70
C VAL A 222 16.54 -2.45 4.86
N PRO A 223 17.54 -1.53 4.78
CA PRO A 223 17.80 -0.57 5.85
C PRO A 223 16.61 0.32 6.24
N ASP A 224 15.75 0.70 5.29
CA ASP A 224 14.55 1.50 5.57
C ASP A 224 13.53 0.70 6.39
N ALA A 225 13.36 -0.58 6.04
CA ALA A 225 12.51 -1.51 6.79
C ALA A 225 13.09 -1.79 8.19
N GLU A 226 14.40 -1.93 8.31
CA GLU A 226 15.07 -2.03 9.61
C GLU A 226 14.89 -0.77 10.47
N GLU A 227 14.90 0.43 9.88
CA GLU A 227 14.63 1.68 10.61
C GLU A 227 13.23 1.66 11.21
N ILE A 228 12.21 1.29 10.43
CA ILE A 228 10.83 1.13 10.92
C ILE A 228 10.77 0.12 12.06
N ALA A 229 11.36 -1.06 11.87
CA ALA A 229 11.35 -2.13 12.89
C ALA A 229 12.04 -1.72 14.19
N LYS A 230 13.12 -0.93 14.12
CA LYS A 230 13.84 -0.40 15.30
C LYS A 230 13.03 0.65 16.06
N LEU A 231 12.13 1.38 15.38
CA LEU A 231 11.28 2.39 16.01
C LEU A 231 10.10 1.78 16.77
N VAL A 232 9.48 0.74 16.21
CA VAL A 232 8.24 0.18 16.74
C VAL A 232 8.52 -0.84 17.86
N PRO A 233 7.91 -0.68 19.06
CA PRO A 233 8.16 -1.58 20.20
C PRO A 233 7.73 -3.05 19.98
N ASP A 234 6.60 -3.28 19.31
CA ASP A 234 6.07 -4.61 19.00
C ASP A 234 6.10 -4.85 17.48
N SER A 235 7.32 -5.00 16.95
CA SER A 235 7.57 -5.18 15.53
C SER A 235 8.05 -6.58 15.17
N VAL A 236 7.63 -7.04 14.00
CA VAL A 236 8.18 -8.25 13.34
C VAL A 236 8.71 -7.82 11.99
N LEU A 237 10.03 -7.93 11.78
CA LEU A 237 10.65 -7.71 10.48
C LEU A 237 10.83 -9.04 9.73
N ARG A 238 10.48 -9.05 8.44
CA ARG A 238 10.76 -10.16 7.52
C ARG A 238 11.33 -9.62 6.21
N VAL A 239 12.46 -10.18 5.82
CA VAL A 239 13.07 -9.96 4.51
C VAL A 239 12.71 -11.15 3.62
N ILE A 240 12.20 -10.88 2.42
CA ILE A 240 11.78 -11.89 1.45
C ILE A 240 12.86 -12.01 0.38
N ASP A 241 13.59 -13.13 0.39
CA ASP A 241 14.56 -13.46 -0.65
C ASP A 241 13.84 -13.66 -2.00
N GLY A 242 14.51 -13.31 -3.10
CA GLY A 242 13.94 -13.52 -4.43
C GLY A 242 12.90 -12.47 -4.85
N ALA A 243 12.80 -11.33 -4.14
CA ALA A 243 11.84 -10.27 -4.39
C ALA A 243 12.48 -8.87 -4.35
N GLY A 244 11.96 -7.97 -5.16
CA GLY A 244 12.26 -6.54 -5.15
C GLY A 244 11.17 -5.75 -4.43
N HIS A 245 10.65 -4.70 -5.05
CA HIS A 245 9.73 -3.75 -4.40
C HIS A 245 8.30 -4.28 -4.19
N LEU A 246 7.93 -5.43 -4.78
CA LEU A 246 6.60 -6.00 -4.67
C LEU A 246 6.66 -7.48 -4.25
N PRO A 247 7.19 -7.81 -3.06
CA PRO A 247 7.32 -9.18 -2.59
C PRO A 247 6.00 -9.93 -2.52
N GLY A 248 4.86 -9.23 -2.33
CA GLY A 248 3.53 -9.82 -2.37
C GLY A 248 3.14 -10.46 -3.71
N VAL A 249 3.66 -9.97 -4.84
CA VAL A 249 3.40 -10.56 -6.16
C VAL A 249 4.58 -11.34 -6.71
N GLU A 250 5.81 -11.02 -6.27
CA GLU A 250 7.02 -11.73 -6.69
C GLU A 250 7.21 -13.07 -5.97
N GLN A 251 6.86 -13.12 -4.69
CA GLN A 251 7.00 -14.29 -3.82
C GLN A 251 5.73 -14.48 -2.96
N PRO A 252 4.55 -14.67 -3.59
CA PRO A 252 3.28 -14.64 -2.91
C PRO A 252 3.15 -15.68 -1.80
N GLU A 253 3.69 -16.89 -1.96
CA GLU A 253 3.61 -17.95 -0.95
C GLU A 253 4.39 -17.59 0.31
N LEU A 254 5.61 -17.06 0.16
CA LEU A 254 6.45 -16.63 1.28
C LEU A 254 5.81 -15.43 1.98
N PHE A 255 5.35 -14.44 1.21
CA PHE A 255 4.67 -13.27 1.74
C PHE A 255 3.40 -13.66 2.51
N ASN A 256 2.56 -14.51 1.94
CA ASN A 256 1.32 -14.96 2.56
C ASN A 256 1.57 -15.76 3.84
N THR A 257 2.61 -16.59 3.87
CA THR A 257 3.01 -17.32 5.09
C THR A 257 3.36 -16.33 6.20
N VAL A 258 4.24 -15.36 5.91
CA VAL A 258 4.64 -14.32 6.86
C VAL A 258 3.44 -13.52 7.37
N LEU A 259 2.56 -13.10 6.46
CA LEU A 259 1.37 -12.32 6.79
C LEU A 259 0.41 -13.11 7.68
N LEU A 260 0.08 -14.35 7.31
CA LEU A 260 -0.83 -15.20 8.06
C LEU A 260 -0.29 -15.58 9.44
N ASP A 261 1.02 -15.87 9.55
CA ASP A 261 1.62 -16.19 10.84
C ASP A 261 1.55 -15.00 11.80
N PHE A 262 1.84 -13.79 11.31
CA PHE A 262 1.67 -12.57 12.10
C PHE A 262 0.22 -12.35 12.52
N LEU A 263 -0.73 -12.50 11.59
CA LEU A 263 -2.14 -12.26 11.88
C LEU A 263 -2.74 -13.30 12.83
N ARG A 264 -2.36 -14.58 12.73
CA ARG A 264 -2.82 -15.62 13.67
C ARG A 264 -2.35 -15.37 15.10
N ASP A 265 -1.11 -14.89 15.24
CA ASP A 265 -0.52 -14.57 16.54
C ASP A 265 -1.12 -13.29 17.15
N ARG A 266 -1.28 -12.24 16.34
CA ARG A 266 -1.60 -10.89 16.83
C ARG A 266 -3.06 -10.46 16.64
N CYS A 267 -3.76 -11.08 15.72
CA CYS A 267 -5.14 -10.76 15.33
C CYS A 267 -5.92 -12.06 15.01
N PRO A 268 -6.05 -13.00 15.97
CA PRO A 268 -6.72 -14.26 15.70
C PRO A 268 -8.19 -14.03 15.31
N THR A 269 -8.66 -14.78 14.31
CA THR A 269 -10.08 -15.04 14.12
C THR A 269 -10.55 -15.90 15.29
N GLY A 270 -11.70 -15.57 15.89
CA GLY A 270 -12.19 -16.22 17.13
C GLY A 270 -12.34 -17.73 17.07
#